data_AF-A0A7W6WUX7-F1
#
_entry.id   AF-A0A7W6WUX7-F1
#
_cell.length_a   1.000
_cell.length_b   1.000
_cell.length_c   1.000
_cell.angle_alpha   90.00
_cell.angle_beta   90.00
_cell.angle_gamma   90.00
#
_symmetry.space_group_name_H-M   'P 1'
#
loop_
_entity.id
_entity.type
_entity.pdbx_description
1 polymer ?
#
loop_
_entity_poly.entity_id
_entity_poly.type
_entity_poly.pdbx_seq_one_letter_code
_entity_poly.pdbx_strand_id
1 'polypeptide(L)'
;MNRLFKLQFLGPLALFAATLSAELAVRALEYAPSSEVLWFINLKLFGIFQRSDAYLSYFVGIDGFQLFGLALPIFVLACLGLAAKSRPLFTIATHLSAAYAVFLVASWQVGAPTLRQASLETIAVPSGGLFVMATILGTCMLSFAITHLLYFLAVQQEVGALVRRLRGGSRIVHELD
;
A
#
# COMPACT_ATOMS: atom_id res chain seq x y z
N MET A 1 1.47 -18.17 14.60
CA MET A 1 1.57 -17.38 13.35
C MET A 1 2.93 -16.68 13.35
N ASN A 2 3.71 -16.82 12.28
CA ASN A 2 5.01 -16.17 12.19
C ASN A 2 4.86 -14.64 12.21
N ARG A 3 5.75 -13.94 12.92
CA ARG A 3 5.75 -12.46 12.99
C ARG A 3 5.81 -11.82 11.60
N LEU A 4 6.54 -12.44 10.67
CA LEU A 4 6.62 -12.07 9.25
C LEU A 4 5.25 -12.02 8.56
N PHE A 5 4.34 -12.96 8.87
CA PHE A 5 3.00 -12.97 8.30
C PHE A 5 2.16 -11.78 8.77
N LYS A 6 2.33 -11.35 10.04
CA LYS A 6 1.66 -10.14 10.56
C LYS A 6 2.24 -8.85 9.96
N LEU A 7 3.54 -8.84 9.62
CA LEU A 7 4.16 -7.67 8.99
C LEU A 7 3.58 -7.37 7.60
N GLN A 8 3.06 -8.36 6.87
CA GLN A 8 2.40 -8.13 5.56
C GLN A 8 1.14 -7.26 5.66
N PHE A 9 0.53 -7.19 6.85
CA PHE A 9 -0.63 -6.33 7.10
C PHE A 9 -0.25 -4.84 7.20
N LEU A 10 1.02 -4.55 7.47
CA LEU A 10 1.48 -3.18 7.74
C LEU A 10 1.28 -2.26 6.55
N GLY A 11 1.56 -2.73 5.32
CA GLY A 11 1.37 -1.96 4.09
C GLY A 11 -0.09 -1.58 3.85
N PRO A 12 -1.01 -2.56 3.71
CA PRO A 12 -2.45 -2.29 3.58
C PRO A 12 -3.03 -1.42 4.71
N LEU A 13 -2.59 -1.64 5.96
CA LEU A 13 -3.02 -0.83 7.11
C LEU A 13 -2.55 0.61 7.01
N ALA A 14 -1.27 0.84 6.73
CA ALA A 14 -0.70 2.18 6.60
C ALA A 14 -1.35 2.95 5.46
N LEU A 15 -1.57 2.28 4.32
CA LEU A 15 -2.25 2.83 3.17
C LEU A 15 -3.69 3.25 3.51
N PHE A 16 -4.46 2.35 4.13
CA PHE A 16 -5.83 2.65 4.55
C PHE A 16 -5.91 3.78 5.57
N ALA A 17 -5.08 3.75 6.60
CA ALA A 17 -5.04 4.78 7.63
C ALA A 17 -4.69 6.16 7.05
N ALA A 18 -3.75 6.22 6.11
CA ALA A 18 -3.36 7.46 5.44
C ALA A 18 -4.49 8.00 4.55
N THR A 19 -5.12 7.15 3.73
CA THR A 19 -6.27 7.56 2.90
C THR A 19 -7.46 8.01 3.75
N LEU A 20 -7.75 7.30 4.84
CA LEU A 20 -8.81 7.68 5.78
C LEU A 20 -8.50 9.02 6.46
N SER A 21 -7.25 9.24 6.87
CA SER A 21 -6.83 10.50 7.50
C SER A 21 -6.93 11.67 6.53
N ALA A 22 -6.61 11.46 5.25
CA ALA A 22 -6.77 12.46 4.20
C ALA A 22 -8.25 12.85 4.02
N GLU A 23 -9.14 11.87 3.91
CA GLU A 23 -10.58 12.09 3.79
C GLU A 23 -11.15 12.83 5.02
N LEU A 24 -10.74 12.42 6.22
CA LEU A 24 -11.15 13.08 7.46
C LEU A 24 -10.62 14.52 7.55
N ALA A 25 -9.42 14.80 7.05
CA ALA A 25 -8.87 16.15 7.03
C ALA A 25 -9.68 17.09 6.12
N VAL A 26 -10.12 16.60 4.95
CA VAL A 26 -10.99 17.35 4.04
C VAL A 26 -12.33 17.62 4.69
N ARG A 27 -12.99 16.60 5.27
CA ARG A 27 -14.28 16.77 5.94
C ARG A 27 -14.19 17.69 7.16
N ALA A 28 -13.13 17.56 7.97
CA ALA A 28 -12.92 18.44 9.12
C ALA A 28 -12.78 19.91 8.68
N LEU A 29 -12.18 20.16 7.52
CA LEU A 29 -12.04 21.49 6.95
C LEU A 29 -13.37 22.10 6.50
N GLU A 30 -14.33 21.27 6.06
CA GLU A 30 -15.69 21.73 5.75
C GLU A 30 -16.41 22.30 6.98
N TYR A 31 -16.18 21.71 8.16
CA TYR A 31 -16.75 22.19 9.42
C TYR A 31 -16.01 23.40 10.02
N ALA A 32 -14.71 23.52 9.78
CA ALA A 32 -13.86 24.58 10.33
C ALA A 32 -12.94 25.22 9.26
N PRO A 33 -13.51 25.93 8.28
CA PRO A 33 -12.77 26.45 7.12
C PRO A 33 -11.77 27.56 7.47
N SER A 34 -11.91 28.19 8.65
CA SER A 34 -11.00 29.23 9.15
C SER A 34 -9.72 28.68 9.80
N SER A 35 -9.61 27.36 9.97
CA SER A 35 -8.46 26.77 10.66
C SER A 35 -7.24 26.66 9.74
N GLU A 36 -6.21 27.47 10.01
CA GLU A 36 -4.93 27.41 9.30
C GLU A 36 -4.22 26.06 9.45
N VAL A 37 -4.38 25.40 10.60
CA VAL A 37 -3.76 24.09 10.88
C VAL A 37 -4.38 23.00 10.02
N LEU A 38 -5.71 22.98 9.86
CA LEU A 38 -6.38 22.02 8.99
C LEU A 38 -6.00 22.24 7.52
N TRP A 39 -5.91 23.49 7.09
CA TRP A 39 -5.40 23.83 5.76
C TRP A 39 -3.96 23.35 5.55
N PHE A 40 -3.08 23.55 6.53
CA PHE A 40 -1.71 23.06 6.48
C PHE A 40 -1.66 21.53 6.37
N ILE A 41 -2.41 20.81 7.22
CA ILE A 41 -2.44 19.34 7.19
C ILE A 41 -2.98 18.84 5.84
N ASN A 42 -4.11 19.37 5.39
CA ASN A 42 -4.77 18.96 4.17
C ASN A 42 -3.89 19.21 2.93
N LEU A 43 -3.34 20.42 2.78
CA LEU A 43 -2.55 20.79 1.60
C LEU A 43 -1.11 20.25 1.65
N LYS A 44 -0.45 20.28 2.81
CA LYS A 44 0.99 19.96 2.90
C LYS A 44 1.26 18.50 3.21
N LEU A 45 0.41 17.86 4.01
CA LEU A 45 0.59 16.48 4.43
C LEU A 45 -0.17 15.51 3.52
N PHE A 46 -1.42 15.86 3.17
CA PHE A 46 -2.31 15.01 2.36
C PHE A 46 -2.51 15.52 0.93
N GLY A 47 -1.80 16.56 0.48
CA GLY A 47 -1.91 17.08 -0.88
C GLY A 47 -1.60 16.04 -1.98
N ILE A 48 -0.86 14.98 -1.66
CA ILE A 48 -0.67 13.85 -2.58
C ILE A 48 -1.97 13.10 -2.89
N PHE A 49 -2.83 12.93 -1.89
CA PHE A 49 -4.11 12.24 -2.04
C PHE A 49 -5.12 13.08 -2.82
N GLN A 50 -5.01 14.41 -2.78
CA GLN A 50 -5.80 15.31 -3.62
C GLN A 50 -5.38 15.23 -5.08
N ARG A 51 -4.08 15.12 -5.36
CA ARG A 51 -3.57 14.97 -6.74
C ARG A 51 -3.94 13.62 -7.32
N SER A 52 -3.82 12.55 -6.54
CA SER A 52 -4.23 11.22 -6.99
C SER A 52 -5.74 11.17 -7.22
N ASP A 53 -6.54 11.80 -6.37
CA ASP A 53 -7.99 11.89 -6.55
C ASP A 53 -8.35 12.68 -7.82
N ALA A 54 -7.71 13.83 -8.07
CA ALA A 54 -7.89 14.60 -9.30
C ALA A 54 -7.48 13.83 -10.57
N TYR A 55 -6.44 12.99 -10.50
CA TYR A 55 -6.04 12.13 -11.61
C TYR A 55 -7.01 10.95 -11.79
N LEU A 56 -7.51 10.39 -10.70
CA LEU A 56 -8.41 9.25 -10.69
C LEU A 56 -9.82 9.64 -11.14
N SER A 57 -10.28 10.85 -10.81
CA SER A 57 -11.59 11.38 -11.21
C SER A 57 -11.73 11.57 -12.72
N TYR A 58 -10.61 11.71 -13.45
CA TYR A 58 -10.59 11.65 -14.91
C TYR A 58 -11.11 10.31 -15.45
N PHE A 59 -10.87 9.21 -14.74
CA PHE A 59 -11.31 7.86 -15.12
C PHE A 59 -12.60 7.44 -14.41
N VAL A 60 -12.76 7.83 -13.15
CA VAL A 60 -13.88 7.44 -12.27
C VAL A 60 -14.32 8.65 -11.46
N GLY A 61 -15.33 9.38 -11.95
CA GLY A 61 -15.89 10.58 -11.29
C GLY A 61 -16.82 10.28 -10.12
N ILE A 62 -16.43 9.37 -9.22
CA ILE A 62 -17.21 9.04 -8.01
C ILE A 62 -16.49 9.64 -6.80
N ASP A 63 -17.19 10.49 -6.05
CA ASP A 63 -16.66 11.11 -4.85
C ASP A 63 -16.25 10.06 -3.81
N GLY A 64 -15.05 10.21 -3.24
CA GLY A 64 -14.52 9.28 -2.24
C GLY A 64 -14.13 7.90 -2.80
N PHE A 65 -14.09 7.71 -4.12
CA PHE A 65 -13.68 6.45 -4.75
C PHE A 65 -12.29 5.97 -4.29
N GLN A 66 -11.41 6.90 -3.97
CA GLN A 66 -10.09 6.58 -3.45
C GLN A 66 -10.13 5.81 -2.11
N LEU A 67 -11.03 6.20 -1.20
CA LEU A 67 -11.23 5.51 0.08
C LEU A 67 -12.11 4.27 -0.10
N PHE A 68 -13.31 4.42 -0.66
CA PHE A 68 -14.31 3.37 -0.71
C PHE A 68 -14.09 2.35 -1.83
N GLY A 69 -13.54 2.78 -2.97
CA GLY A 69 -13.30 1.93 -4.13
C GLY A 69 -11.92 1.27 -4.16
N LEU A 70 -10.91 1.86 -3.51
CA LEU A 70 -9.53 1.34 -3.52
C LEU A 70 -9.04 0.94 -2.12
N ALA A 71 -8.87 1.92 -1.22
CA ALA A 71 -8.22 1.67 0.06
C ALA A 71 -8.99 0.69 0.97
N LEU A 72 -10.32 0.84 1.04
CA LEU A 72 -11.18 0.00 1.87
C LEU A 72 -11.22 -1.47 1.37
N PRO A 73 -11.45 -1.77 0.08
CA PRO A 73 -11.37 -3.14 -0.42
C PRO A 73 -10.00 -3.80 -0.17
N ILE A 74 -8.90 -3.06 -0.37
CA ILE A 74 -7.54 -3.55 -0.08
C ILE A 74 -7.40 -3.91 1.42
N PHE A 75 -7.90 -3.04 2.30
CA PHE A 75 -7.88 -3.27 3.73
C PHE A 75 -8.75 -4.45 4.15
N VAL A 76 -9.95 -4.57 3.61
CA VAL A 76 -10.86 -5.72 3.86
C VAL A 76 -10.22 -7.02 3.40
N LEU A 77 -9.60 -7.05 2.22
CA LEU A 77 -8.86 -8.22 1.74
C LEU A 77 -7.71 -8.60 2.68
N ALA A 78 -6.97 -7.61 3.20
CA ALA A 78 -5.92 -7.85 4.18
C ALA A 78 -6.47 -8.39 5.50
N CYS A 79 -7.59 -7.86 5.99
CA CYS A 79 -8.29 -8.34 7.19
C CYS A 79 -8.80 -9.76 7.01
N LEU A 80 -9.42 -10.07 5.86
CA LEU A 80 -9.88 -11.42 5.53
C LEU A 80 -8.70 -12.39 5.40
N GLY A 81 -7.60 -11.97 4.76
CA GLY A 81 -6.36 -12.74 4.71
C GLY A 81 -5.82 -13.06 6.11
N LEU A 82 -5.93 -12.13 7.04
CA LEU A 82 -5.50 -12.31 8.44
C LEU A 82 -6.43 -13.21 9.24
N ALA A 83 -7.74 -13.01 9.13
CA ALA A 83 -8.74 -13.81 9.82
C ALA A 83 -8.77 -15.26 9.31
N ALA A 84 -8.78 -15.44 7.99
CA ALA A 84 -8.78 -16.75 7.34
C ALA A 84 -7.39 -17.41 7.30
N LYS A 85 -6.33 -16.71 7.73
CA LYS A 85 -4.91 -17.13 7.61
C LYS A 85 -4.55 -17.54 6.16
N SER A 86 -5.19 -16.89 5.19
CA SER A 86 -5.10 -17.22 3.78
C SER A 86 -3.94 -16.45 3.13
N ARG A 87 -2.91 -17.20 2.74
CA ARG A 87 -1.75 -16.67 1.99
C ARG A 87 -2.13 -15.96 0.69
N PRO A 88 -3.00 -16.50 -0.19
CA PRO A 88 -3.30 -15.84 -1.47
C PRO A 88 -4.02 -14.50 -1.31
N LEU A 89 -4.95 -14.39 -0.35
CA LEU A 89 -5.64 -13.12 -0.08
C LEU A 89 -4.65 -12.03 0.38
N PHE A 90 -3.68 -12.41 1.21
CA PHE A 90 -2.61 -11.50 1.63
C PHE A 90 -1.69 -11.09 0.49
N THR A 91 -1.35 -12.01 -0.41
CA THR A 91 -0.55 -11.70 -1.60
C THR A 91 -1.29 -10.69 -2.49
N ILE A 92 -2.58 -10.89 -2.72
CA ILE A 92 -3.39 -9.96 -3.52
C ILE A 92 -3.42 -8.59 -2.84
N ALA A 93 -3.72 -8.53 -1.54
CA ALA A 93 -3.81 -7.26 -0.80
C ALA A 93 -2.47 -6.50 -0.78
N THR A 94 -1.35 -7.19 -0.55
CA THR A 94 -0.02 -6.58 -0.54
C THR A 94 0.40 -6.08 -1.92
N HIS A 95 0.15 -6.85 -2.98
CA HIS A 95 0.41 -6.42 -4.36
C HIS A 95 -0.45 -5.21 -4.76
N LEU A 96 -1.75 -5.23 -4.43
CA LEU A 96 -2.64 -4.11 -4.74
C LEU A 96 -2.24 -2.84 -3.96
N SER A 97 -1.84 -3.00 -2.69
CA SER A 97 -1.33 -1.89 -1.87
C SER A 97 -0.02 -1.30 -2.42
N ALA A 98 0.88 -2.14 -2.93
CA ALA A 98 2.12 -1.71 -3.57
C ALA A 98 1.86 -1.00 -4.91
N ALA A 99 0.99 -1.56 -5.75
CA ALA A 99 0.59 -0.95 -7.01
C ALA A 99 -0.05 0.44 -6.79
N TYR A 100 -0.95 0.53 -5.81
CA TYR A 100 -1.58 1.80 -5.47
C TYR A 100 -0.59 2.81 -4.86
N ALA A 101 0.36 2.37 -4.03
CA ALA A 101 1.44 3.25 -3.54
C ALA A 101 2.32 3.79 -4.69
N VAL A 102 2.65 2.96 -5.68
CA VAL A 102 3.37 3.40 -6.89
C VAL A 102 2.52 4.39 -7.71
N PHE A 103 1.22 4.15 -7.82
CA PHE A 103 0.29 5.09 -8.46
C PHE A 103 0.25 6.44 -7.75
N LEU A 104 0.22 6.47 -6.41
CA LEU A 104 0.31 7.71 -5.64
C LEU A 104 1.59 8.50 -5.98
N VAL A 105 2.74 7.82 -6.04
CA VAL A 105 4.02 8.43 -6.43
C VAL A 105 3.96 8.93 -7.88
N ALA A 106 3.42 8.15 -8.81
CA ALA A 106 3.30 8.53 -10.21
C ALA A 106 2.42 9.78 -10.38
N SER A 107 1.25 9.81 -9.72
CA SER A 107 0.35 10.97 -9.74
C SER A 107 0.98 12.24 -9.15
N TRP A 108 1.91 12.08 -8.20
CA TRP A 108 2.69 13.19 -7.68
C TRP A 108 3.69 13.75 -8.70
N GLN A 109 4.33 12.87 -9.49
CA GLN A 109 5.34 13.24 -10.49
C GLN A 109 4.76 13.90 -11.74
N VAL A 110 3.51 13.60 -12.09
CA VAL A 110 2.84 14.15 -13.29
C VAL A 110 2.62 15.68 -13.19
N GLY A 111 2.84 16.28 -12.02
CA GLY A 111 2.74 17.73 -11.82
C GLY A 111 1.29 18.18 -11.67
N ALA A 112 1.09 19.28 -10.94
CA ALA A 112 -0.24 19.85 -10.74
C ALA A 112 -0.78 20.42 -12.06
N PRO A 113 -2.12 20.38 -12.30
CA PRO A 113 -2.72 21.37 -13.18
C PRO A 113 -2.30 22.74 -12.66
N THR A 114 -1.71 23.54 -13.53
CA THR A 114 -1.27 24.91 -13.25
C THR A 114 -2.47 25.79 -12.92
N LEU A 115 -2.97 25.73 -11.68
CA LEU A 115 -3.65 26.87 -11.10
C LEU A 115 -2.59 27.96 -11.00
N ARG A 116 -2.65 28.86 -11.99
CA ARG A 116 -1.79 30.03 -12.16
C ARG A 116 -1.96 30.93 -10.93
N GLN A 117 -1.23 30.64 -9.85
CA GLN A 117 -1.08 31.54 -8.72
C GLN A 117 -0.25 32.74 -9.20
N ALA A 118 -0.95 33.77 -9.65
CA ALA A 118 -0.38 35.09 -9.79
C ALA A 118 -0.08 35.61 -8.37
N SER A 119 1.19 35.90 -8.09
CA SER A 119 1.69 36.70 -6.96
C SER A 119 2.04 36.07 -5.61
N LEU A 120 2.24 34.75 -5.46
CA LEU A 120 3.04 34.27 -4.33
C LEU A 120 4.34 33.65 -4.84
N GLU A 121 5.44 34.07 -4.22
CA GLU A 121 6.77 33.49 -4.37
C GLU A 121 6.71 31.96 -4.48
N THR A 122 7.70 31.37 -5.12
CA THR A 122 7.98 29.94 -5.12
C THR A 122 8.01 29.40 -3.68
N ILE A 123 6.84 29.05 -3.16
CA ILE A 123 6.70 28.30 -1.92
C ILE A 123 7.21 26.91 -2.28
N ALA A 124 8.45 26.64 -1.88
CA ALA A 124 8.98 25.31 -1.80
C ALA A 124 7.92 24.43 -1.14
N VAL A 125 7.35 23.50 -1.91
CA VAL A 125 6.38 22.52 -1.42
C VAL A 125 7.04 21.83 -0.21
N PRO A 126 6.53 22.01 1.01
CA PRO A 126 7.23 21.50 2.18
C PRO A 126 7.28 19.99 2.14
N SER A 127 8.42 19.46 2.58
CA SER A 127 8.78 18.05 2.59
C SER A 127 7.82 17.11 3.34
N GLY A 128 6.77 17.62 3.99
CA GLY A 128 5.80 16.84 4.77
C GLY A 128 5.11 15.73 3.99
N GLY A 129 4.59 16.02 2.80
CA GLY A 129 3.96 15.02 1.93
C GLY A 129 4.92 13.92 1.47
N LEU A 130 6.21 14.23 1.34
CA LEU A 130 7.24 13.24 0.99
C LEU A 130 7.45 12.23 2.11
N PHE A 131 7.36 12.62 3.38
CA PHE A 131 7.48 11.68 4.51
C PHE A 131 6.30 10.72 4.57
N VAL A 132 5.08 11.21 4.36
CA VAL A 132 3.89 10.34 4.29
C VAL A 132 3.99 9.39 3.11
N MET A 133 4.36 9.91 1.93
CA MET A 133 4.56 9.09 0.73
C MET A 133 5.65 8.03 0.94
N ALA A 134 6.81 8.41 1.47
CA ALA A 134 7.91 7.49 1.74
C ALA A 134 7.53 6.42 2.78
N THR A 135 6.72 6.79 3.78
CA THR A 135 6.21 5.84 4.79
C THR A 135 5.24 4.84 4.18
N ILE A 136 4.27 5.30 3.38
CA ILE A 136 3.32 4.41 2.68
C ILE A 136 4.06 3.52 1.71
N LEU A 137 4.92 4.09 0.86
CA LEU A 137 5.70 3.35 -0.12
C LEU A 137 6.61 2.33 0.58
N GLY A 138 7.32 2.74 1.63
CA GLY A 138 8.22 1.87 2.39
C GLY A 138 7.48 0.71 3.04
N THR A 139 6.34 0.95 3.69
CA THR A 139 5.54 -0.11 4.33
C THR A 139 4.90 -1.04 3.31
N CYS A 140 4.43 -0.54 2.17
CA CYS A 140 3.90 -1.36 1.08
C CYS A 140 5.00 -2.21 0.41
N MET A 141 6.16 -1.62 0.08
CA MET A 141 7.31 -2.34 -0.49
C MET A 141 7.86 -3.40 0.47
N LEU A 142 7.94 -3.08 1.76
CA LEU A 142 8.35 -4.05 2.78
C LEU A 142 7.36 -5.22 2.84
N SER A 143 6.05 -4.95 2.83
CA SER A 143 5.02 -5.98 2.83
C SER A 143 5.08 -6.87 1.57
N PHE A 144 5.36 -6.26 0.42
CA PHE A 144 5.57 -6.97 -0.85
C PHE A 144 6.83 -7.87 -0.82
N ALA A 145 7.95 -7.33 -0.33
CA ALA A 145 9.22 -8.06 -0.23
C ALA A 145 9.09 -9.26 0.73
N ILE A 146 8.42 -9.08 1.87
CA ILE A 146 8.17 -10.18 2.82
C ILE A 146 7.31 -11.27 2.17
N THR A 147 6.34 -10.92 1.34
CA THR A 147 5.53 -11.89 0.61
C THR A 147 6.35 -12.73 -0.35
N HIS A 148 7.27 -12.12 -1.09
CA HIS A 148 8.20 -12.85 -1.96
C HIS A 148 9.16 -13.73 -1.15
N LEU A 149 9.68 -13.24 -0.04
CA LEU A 149 10.57 -14.00 0.82
C LEU A 149 9.88 -15.25 1.40
N LEU A 150 8.62 -15.12 1.86
CA LEU A 150 7.84 -16.28 2.32
C LEU A 150 7.54 -17.27 1.19
N TYR A 151 7.29 -16.78 -0.03
CA TYR A 151 7.11 -17.63 -1.21
C TYR A 151 8.38 -18.42 -1.53
N PHE A 152 9.54 -17.77 -1.60
CA PHE A 152 10.83 -18.44 -1.83
C PHE A 152 11.14 -19.49 -0.77
N LEU A 153 10.90 -19.18 0.51
CA LEU A 153 11.09 -20.14 1.61
C LEU A 153 10.17 -21.36 1.47
N ALA A 154 8.93 -21.17 1.05
CA ALA A 154 7.99 -22.27 0.81
C ALA A 154 8.48 -23.17 -0.34
N VAL A 155 8.88 -22.56 -1.47
CA VAL A 155 9.41 -23.30 -2.63
C VAL A 155 10.67 -24.07 -2.27
N GLN A 156 11.60 -23.48 -1.51
CA GLN A 156 12.81 -24.19 -1.08
C GLN A 156 12.50 -25.41 -0.20
N GLN A 157 11.50 -25.32 0.67
CA GLN A 157 11.07 -26.44 1.51
C GLN A 157 10.46 -27.58 0.68
N GLU A 158 9.64 -27.24 -0.32
CA GLU A 158 9.05 -28.23 -1.23
C GLU A 158 10.10 -28.92 -2.09
N VAL A 159 11.02 -28.14 -2.70
CA VAL A 159 12.14 -28.69 -3.48
C VAL A 159 13.02 -29.57 -2.59
N GLY A 160 13.35 -29.12 -1.37
CA GLY A 160 14.14 -29.92 -0.42
C GLY A 160 13.43 -31.21 0.04
N ALA A 161 12.10 -31.19 0.14
CA ALA A 161 11.32 -32.39 0.44
C ALA A 161 11.30 -33.37 -0.75
N LEU A 162 11.16 -32.88 -1.97
CA LEU A 162 11.23 -33.68 -3.20
C LEU A 162 12.62 -34.32 -3.36
N VAL A 163 13.70 -33.55 -3.20
CA VAL A 163 15.07 -34.07 -3.28
C VAL A 163 15.32 -35.14 -2.21
N ARG A 164 14.84 -34.95 -0.98
CA ARG A 164 14.94 -35.97 0.08
C ARG A 164 14.16 -37.25 -0.25
N ARG A 165 12.96 -37.14 -0.83
CA ARG A 165 12.19 -38.31 -1.30
C ARG A 165 12.91 -39.06 -2.40
N LEU A 166 13.46 -38.36 -3.39
CA LEU A 166 14.22 -38.98 -4.48
C LEU A 166 15.48 -39.69 -3.96
N ARG A 167 16.21 -39.06 -3.03
CA ARG A 167 17.41 -39.65 -2.43
C ARG A 167 17.11 -40.83 -1.50
N GLY A 168 15.97 -40.80 -0.80
CA GLY A 168 15.49 -41.90 0.04
C GLY A 168 14.98 -43.10 -0.78
N GLY A 169 14.28 -42.85 -1.89
CA GLY A 169 13.83 -43.91 -2.80
C GLY A 169 14.99 -44.64 -3.51
N SER A 170 16.07 -43.93 -3.84
CA SER A 170 17.26 -44.53 -4.44
C SER A 170 18.02 -45.48 -3.49
N ARG A 171 17.83 -45.37 -2.16
CA ARG A 171 18.47 -46.26 -1.18
C ARG A 171 17.77 -47.62 -1.07
N ILE A 172 16.45 -47.65 -1.24
CA ILE A 172 15.64 -48.87 -1.09
C ILE A 172 15.87 -49.83 -2.27
N VAL A 173 16.17 -49.29 -3.46
CA VAL A 173 16.46 -50.09 -4.66
C VAL A 173 17.81 -50.81 -4.56
N HIS A 174 18.75 -50.31 -3.75
CA HIS A 174 20.10 -50.88 -3.63
C HIS A 174 20.24 -51.97 -2.54
N GLU A 175 19.20 -52.21 -1.73
CA GLU A 175 19.17 -53.24 -0.67
C GLU A 175 18.40 -54.51 -1.09
N LEU A 176 17.92 -54.58 -2.33
CA LEU A 176 17.12 -55.69 -2.88
C LEU A 176 17.85 -56.51 -3.97
N ASP A 177 19.12 -56.21 -4.24
CA ASP A 177 20.05 -57.03 -5.04
C ASP A 177 21.11 -57.66 -4.14
#